data_AF-A0A1R1PRW4-F1
#
_entry.id   AF-A0A1R1PRW4-F1
#
_cell.length_a   1.000
_cell.length_b   1.000
_cell.length_c   1.000
_cell.angle_alpha   90.00
_cell.angle_beta   90.00
_cell.angle_gamma   90.00
#
_symmetry.space_group_name_H-M   'P 1'
#
loop_
_entity.id
_entity.type
_entity.pdbx_description
1 polymer ?
#
loop_
_entity_poly.entity_id
_entity_poly.type
_entity_poly.pdbx_seq_one_letter_code
_entity_poly.pdbx_strand_id
1 'polypeptide(L)'
;MADKIDPTLLPPKWEGEESTGIEQWTRRFLMGIDIMGVDEKKAIQLLGIWLQRRANDWMFHEMEEEEVSKRKLAEWLKLLIKEVNCWQKTTAGSIEGLAKMRKATTENIGEFT
;
A
#
# COMPACT_ATOMS: atom_id res chain seq x y z
N MET A 1 -2.55 -26.39 -8.87
CA MET A 1 -3.77 -26.15 -8.07
C MET A 1 -4.08 -24.68 -8.18
N ALA A 2 -5.35 -24.29 -8.37
CA ALA A 2 -5.71 -22.88 -8.37
C ALA A 2 -5.73 -22.40 -6.91
N ASP A 3 -4.99 -21.33 -6.61
CA ASP A 3 -5.02 -20.70 -5.29
C ASP A 3 -6.46 -20.28 -5.00
N LYS A 4 -7.09 -20.95 -4.03
CA LYS A 4 -8.45 -20.63 -3.62
C LYS A 4 -8.37 -19.51 -2.61
N ILE A 5 -8.54 -18.28 -3.08
CA ILE A 5 -8.64 -17.11 -2.21
C ILE A 5 -9.96 -17.20 -1.44
N ASP A 6 -9.88 -17.21 -0.12
CA ASP A 6 -11.01 -17.07 0.81
C ASP A 6 -10.98 -15.68 1.45
N PRO A 7 -11.80 -14.73 0.95
CA PRO A 7 -11.85 -13.37 1.46
C PRO A 7 -12.18 -13.26 2.95
N THR A 8 -12.79 -14.28 3.55
CA THR A 8 -13.21 -14.26 4.96
C THR A 8 -12.02 -14.35 5.92
N LEU A 9 -10.86 -14.80 5.44
CA LEU A 9 -9.61 -14.89 6.19
C LEU A 9 -8.82 -13.58 6.19
N LEU A 10 -9.19 -12.61 5.36
CA LEU A 10 -8.53 -11.31 5.28
C LEU A 10 -9.20 -10.31 6.25
N PRO A 11 -8.45 -9.32 6.78
CA PRO A 11 -9.07 -8.22 7.50
C PRO A 11 -10.02 -7.43 6.57
N PRO A 12 -10.90 -6.57 7.11
CA PRO A 12 -11.64 -5.61 6.30
C PRO A 12 -10.69 -4.82 5.40
N LYS A 13 -11.17 -4.34 4.24
CA LYS A 13 -10.36 -3.46 3.38
C LYS A 13 -9.85 -2.26 4.16
N TRP A 14 -8.62 -1.81 3.87
CA TRP A 14 -8.03 -0.70 4.58
C TRP A 14 -8.42 0.64 3.95
N GLU A 15 -9.10 1.50 4.71
CA GLU A 15 -9.62 2.79 4.25
C GLU A 15 -8.83 4.01 4.76
N GLY A 16 -7.87 3.80 5.66
CA GLY A 16 -6.92 4.83 6.09
C GLY A 16 -7.38 5.75 7.22
N GLU A 17 -8.47 5.44 7.93
CA GLU A 17 -9.05 6.37 8.91
C GLU A 17 -8.58 6.20 10.37
N GLU A 18 -8.02 5.06 10.77
CA GLU A 18 -7.65 4.87 12.19
C GLU A 18 -6.14 4.80 12.41
N SER A 19 -5.64 5.76 13.19
CA SER A 19 -4.21 6.03 13.39
C SER A 19 -3.41 4.91 14.05
N THR A 20 -4.07 3.88 14.56
CA THR A 20 -3.45 2.83 15.41
C THR A 20 -3.69 1.42 14.90
N GLY A 21 -4.26 1.27 13.69
CA GLY A 21 -4.69 -0.03 13.17
C GLY A 21 -3.76 -0.68 12.14
N ILE A 22 -2.84 0.05 11.51
CA ILE A 22 -2.15 -0.45 10.30
C ILE A 22 -1.20 -1.61 10.61
N GLU A 23 -0.51 -1.58 11.75
CA GLU A 23 0.37 -2.68 12.18
C GLU A 23 -0.43 -3.95 12.48
N GLN A 24 -1.61 -3.83 13.10
CA GLN A 24 -2.48 -4.98 13.34
C GLN A 24 -3.11 -5.49 12.05
N TRP A 25 -3.51 -4.58 11.17
CA TRP A 25 -4.10 -4.89 9.88
C TRP A 25 -3.14 -5.65 8.98
N THR A 26 -1.90 -5.17 8.83
CA THR A 26 -0.86 -5.82 8.02
C THR A 26 -0.49 -7.20 8.54
N ARG A 27 -0.47 -7.39 9.87
CA ARG A 27 -0.29 -8.73 10.48
C ARG A 27 -1.43 -9.67 10.15
N ARG A 28 -2.69 -9.23 10.28
CA ARG A 28 -3.87 -10.03 9.93
C ARG A 28 -3.89 -10.37 8.44
N PHE A 29 -3.55 -9.41 7.58
CA PHE A 29 -3.44 -9.62 6.15
C PHE A 29 -2.40 -10.71 5.83
N LEU A 30 -1.19 -10.60 6.38
CA LEU A 30 -0.13 -11.59 6.19
C LEU A 30 -0.55 -12.99 6.67
N MET A 31 -1.16 -13.09 7.86
CA MET A 31 -1.68 -14.36 8.37
C MET A 31 -2.73 -14.98 7.43
N GLY A 32 -3.63 -14.17 6.87
CA GLY A 32 -4.62 -14.64 5.90
C GLY A 32 -3.97 -15.19 4.63
N ILE A 33 -2.95 -14.48 4.09
CA ILE A 33 -2.16 -14.93 2.94
C ILE A 33 -1.47 -16.27 3.22
N ASP A 34 -0.81 -16.38 4.38
CA ASP A 34 -0.06 -17.58 4.78
C ASP A 34 -1.01 -18.79 4.93
N ILE A 35 -2.18 -18.60 5.54
CA ILE A 35 -3.19 -19.66 5.71
C ILE A 35 -3.74 -20.12 4.37
N MET A 36 -3.99 -19.18 3.44
CA MET A 36 -4.49 -19.50 2.11
C MET A 36 -3.42 -20.11 1.20
N GLY A 37 -2.14 -20.01 1.56
CA GLY A 37 -1.02 -20.50 0.74
C GLY A 37 -0.92 -19.78 -0.61
N VAL A 38 -1.28 -18.49 -0.66
CA VAL A 38 -1.28 -17.70 -1.90
C VAL A 38 0.16 -17.39 -2.30
N ASP A 39 0.48 -17.55 -3.59
CA ASP A 39 1.81 -17.20 -4.08
C ASP A 39 2.12 -15.70 -3.94
N GLU A 40 3.41 -15.36 -3.81
CA GLU A 40 3.86 -13.99 -3.49
C GLU A 40 3.35 -12.95 -4.50
N LYS A 41 3.33 -13.28 -5.79
CA LYS A 41 2.86 -12.35 -6.83
C LYS A 41 1.37 -12.05 -6.66
N LYS A 42 0.55 -13.08 -6.43
CA LYS A 42 -0.88 -12.90 -6.16
C LYS A 42 -1.13 -12.20 -4.83
N ALA A 43 -0.32 -12.45 -3.82
CA ALA A 43 -0.47 -11.79 -2.53
C ALA A 43 -0.23 -10.28 -2.63
N ILE A 44 0.76 -9.85 -3.42
CA ILE A 44 1.01 -8.42 -3.71
C ILE A 44 -0.15 -7.81 -4.51
N GLN A 45 -0.66 -8.51 -5.52
CA GLN A 45 -1.85 -8.05 -6.27
C GLN A 45 -3.08 -7.92 -5.35
N LEU A 46 -3.27 -8.91 -4.47
CA LEU A 46 -4.37 -8.92 -3.52
C LEU A 46 -4.24 -7.79 -2.50
N LEU A 47 -3.01 -7.49 -2.05
CA LEU A 47 -2.74 -6.33 -1.20
C LEU A 47 -3.23 -5.05 -1.87
N GLY A 48 -2.88 -4.81 -3.14
CA GLY A 48 -3.38 -3.67 -3.90
C GLY A 48 -4.90 -3.57 -3.90
N ILE A 49 -5.61 -4.67 -4.17
CA ILE A 49 -7.10 -4.73 -4.17
C ILE A 49 -7.70 -4.47 -2.77
N TRP A 50 -6.97 -4.82 -1.71
CA TRP A 50 -7.41 -4.69 -0.32
C TRP A 50 -7.15 -3.33 0.31
N LEU A 51 -6.32 -2.51 -0.33
CA LEU A 51 -6.14 -1.10 0.01
C LEU A 51 -7.20 -0.25 -0.70
N GLN A 52 -7.61 0.84 -0.06
CA GLN A 52 -8.49 1.84 -0.67
C GLN A 52 -7.88 3.24 -0.59
N ARG A 53 -8.44 4.15 -1.40
CA ARG A 53 -8.14 5.58 -1.40
C ARG A 53 -6.63 5.83 -1.50
N ARG A 54 -6.11 6.75 -0.69
CA ARG A 54 -4.69 7.13 -0.63
C ARG A 54 -3.72 5.96 -0.52
N ALA A 55 -4.08 4.88 0.18
CA ALA A 55 -3.24 3.71 0.31
C ALA A 55 -3.12 2.91 -0.99
N ASN A 56 -4.23 2.82 -1.72
CA ASN A 56 -4.26 2.21 -3.04
C ASN A 56 -3.51 3.06 -4.07
N ASP A 57 -3.76 4.37 -4.09
CA ASP A 57 -3.10 5.31 -5.02
C ASP A 57 -1.57 5.29 -4.84
N TRP A 58 -1.10 5.30 -3.58
CA TRP A 58 0.32 5.21 -3.28
C TRP A 58 0.94 3.90 -3.78
N MET A 59 0.30 2.76 -3.52
CA MET A 59 0.83 1.47 -3.94
C MET A 59 0.88 1.36 -5.47
N PHE A 60 -0.15 1.84 -6.18
CA PHE A 60 -0.15 1.87 -7.64
C PHE A 60 0.99 2.72 -8.19
N HIS A 61 1.21 3.92 -7.64
CA HIS A 61 2.32 4.78 -8.04
C HIS A 61 3.69 4.13 -7.82
N GLU A 62 3.91 3.51 -6.65
CA GLU A 62 5.17 2.80 -6.38
C GLU A 62 5.38 1.60 -7.32
N MET A 63 4.32 0.89 -7.70
CA MET A 63 4.42 -0.26 -8.61
C MET A 63 4.84 0.11 -10.04
N GLU A 64 4.74 1.38 -10.44
CA GLU A 64 5.18 1.85 -11.76
C GLU A 64 6.71 2.01 -11.85
N GLU A 65 7.44 2.00 -10.72
CA GLU A 65 8.90 2.10 -10.70
C GLU A 65 9.58 0.74 -11.01
N GLU A 66 10.52 0.70 -11.97
CA GLU A 66 11.15 -0.54 -12.49
C GLU A 66 11.75 -1.46 -11.40
N GLU A 67 12.35 -0.89 -10.35
CA GLU A 67 12.99 -1.64 -9.26
C GLU A 67 12.00 -2.23 -8.24
N VAL A 68 10.72 -1.88 -8.34
CA VAL A 68 9.69 -2.28 -7.37
C VAL A 68 9.13 -3.68 -7.69
N SER A 69 9.34 -4.17 -8.91
CA SER A 69 8.96 -5.51 -9.37
C SER A 69 9.62 -6.67 -8.60
N LYS A 70 10.71 -6.41 -7.87
CA LYS A 70 11.46 -7.40 -7.07
C LYS A 70 11.06 -7.45 -5.60
N ARG A 71 10.25 -6.49 -5.12
CA ARG A 71 9.91 -6.39 -3.70
C ARG A 71 9.03 -7.55 -3.24
N LYS A 72 9.34 -8.08 -2.06
CA LYS A 72 8.52 -9.12 -1.41
C LYS A 72 7.32 -8.51 -0.70
N LEU A 73 6.28 -9.31 -0.45
CA LEU A 73 5.09 -8.88 0.29
C LEU A 73 5.45 -8.28 1.65
N ALA A 74 6.38 -8.91 2.37
CA ALA A 74 6.83 -8.41 3.68
C ALA A 74 7.45 -6.99 3.60
N GLU A 75 8.11 -6.66 2.49
CA GLU A 75 8.68 -5.32 2.27
C GLU A 75 7.58 -4.31 1.95
N TRP A 76 6.61 -4.70 1.11
CA TRP A 76 5.42 -3.91 0.84
C TRP A 76 4.64 -3.55 2.11
N LEU A 77 4.40 -4.52 2.99
CA LEU A 77 3.69 -4.29 4.25
C LEU A 77 4.47 -3.34 5.18
N LYS A 78 5.80 -3.44 5.24
CA LYS A 78 6.65 -2.51 6.01
C LYS A 78 6.58 -1.09 5.47
N LEU A 79 6.64 -0.94 4.15
CA LEU A 79 6.54 0.37 3.48
C LEU A 79 5.16 1.00 3.70
N LEU A 80 4.10 0.20 3.59
CA LEU A 80 2.73 0.65 3.86
C LEU A 80 2.59 1.19 5.29
N ILE A 81 3.11 0.49 6.29
CA ILE A 81 3.11 0.96 7.69
C ILE A 81 3.85 2.31 7.80
N LYS A 82 5.05 2.39 7.23
CA LYS A 82 5.86 3.62 7.26
C LYS A 82 5.11 4.78 6.63
N GLU A 83 4.51 4.57 5.48
CA GLU A 83 3.85 5.61 4.69
C GLU A 83 2.55 6.08 5.35
N VAL A 84 1.73 5.16 5.84
CA VAL A 84 0.53 5.49 6.64
C VAL A 84 0.92 6.30 7.89
N ASN A 85 1.99 5.92 8.58
CA ASN A 85 2.49 6.67 9.73
C ASN A 85 3.02 8.07 9.36
N CYS A 86 3.59 8.24 8.15
CA CYS A 86 3.96 9.55 7.62
C CYS A 86 2.72 10.42 7.30
N TRP A 87 1.65 9.82 6.77
CA TRP A 87 0.40 10.54 6.48
C TRP A 87 -0.23 11.09 7.75
N GLN A 88 -0.26 10.31 8.83
CA GLN A 88 -0.81 10.75 10.10
C GLN A 88 0.01 11.88 10.73
N LYS A 89 1.34 11.83 10.60
CA LYS A 89 2.23 12.93 11.05
C LYS A 89 2.01 14.23 10.28
N THR A 90 1.66 14.15 9.00
CA THR A 90 1.41 15.33 8.16
C THR A 90 0.02 15.94 8.38
N THR A 91 -1.00 15.13 8.70
CA THR A 91 -2.34 15.62 9.07
C THR A 91 -2.35 16.33 10.43
N ALA A 92 -1.47 15.95 11.36
CA ALA A 92 -1.25 16.66 12.63
C ALA A 92 -0.42 17.95 12.51
N GLY A 93 -0.07 18.38 11.29
CA GLY A 93 0.63 19.62 11.00
C GLY A 93 2.00 19.39 10.37
N SER A 94 2.06 19.16 9.06
CA SER A 94 3.22 19.62 8.28
C SER A 94 2.85 19.82 6.80
N ILE A 95 3.01 21.05 6.35
CA ILE A 95 2.80 21.56 4.98
C ILE A 95 3.77 20.89 3.97
N GLU A 96 4.81 20.19 4.43
CA GLU A 96 5.84 19.57 3.57
C GLU A 96 5.36 18.37 2.76
N GLY A 97 4.36 17.62 3.23
CA GLY A 97 3.83 16.44 2.51
C GLY A 97 3.11 16.81 1.21
N LEU A 98 2.43 17.96 1.20
CA LEU A 98 1.75 18.50 0.01
C LEU A 98 2.75 19.05 -1.03
N ALA A 99 3.89 19.58 -0.58
CA ALA A 99 4.91 20.14 -1.47
C ALA A 99 5.59 19.06 -2.33
N LYS A 100 5.73 17.82 -1.83
CA LYS A 100 6.32 16.71 -2.58
C LYS A 100 5.38 16.14 -3.65
N MET A 101 4.09 15.99 -3.35
CA MET A 101 3.10 15.57 -4.38
C MET A 101 2.91 16.63 -5.48
N ARG A 102 2.97 17.92 -5.12
CA ARG A 102 2.87 19.01 -6.11
C ARG A 102 4.08 19.05 -7.05
N LYS A 103 5.29 18.72 -6.58
CA LYS A 103 6.49 18.62 -7.44
C LYS A 103 6.37 17.52 -8.49
N ALA A 104 5.95 16.32 -8.10
CA ALA A 104 5.71 15.22 -9.03
C ALA A 104 4.65 15.55 -10.11
N THR A 105 3.65 16.37 -9.78
CA THR A 105 2.65 16.84 -10.76
C THR A 105 3.20 17.92 -11.70
N THR A 106 4.19 18.70 -11.26
CA THR A 106 4.75 19.81 -12.06
C THR A 106 5.83 19.31 -13.02
N GLU A 107 6.56 18.26 -12.64
CA GLU A 107 7.60 17.65 -13.48
C GLU A 107 7.04 16.87 -14.68
N ASN A 108 5.79 16.37 -14.62
CA ASN A 108 5.15 15.68 -15.75
C ASN A 108 4.47 16.59 -16.80
N ILE A 109 4.24 17.87 -16.48
CA ILE A 109 3.64 18.83 -17.44
C ILE A 109 4.72 19.50 -18.30
N GLY A 110 6.01 19.36 -17.94
CA GLY A 110 7.14 20.02 -18.59
C GLY A 110 7.72 19.31 -19.83
N GLU A 111 7.29 18.09 -20.17
CA GLU A 111 7.85 17.31 -21.30
C GLU A 111 6.95 17.25 -22.55
N PHE A 112 5.90 18.09 -22.63
CA PHE A 112 5.13 18.29 -23.87
C PHE A 112 5.22 19.76 -24.33
N THR A 113 6.40 20.20 -24.75
CA THR A 113 6.59 21.34 -25.67
C THR A 113 7.79 21.13 -26.56
#